data_AF-A0A8T6P7M3-F1
#
_entry.id   AF-A0A8T6P7M3-F1
#
_cell.length_a   1.000
_cell.length_b   1.000
_cell.length_c   1.000
_cell.angle_alpha   90.00
_cell.angle_beta   90.00
_cell.angle_gamma   90.00
#
_symmetry.space_group_name_H-M   'P 1'
#
loop_
_entity.id
_entity.type
_entity.pdbx_description
1 polymer ?
#
loop_
_entity_poly.entity_id
_entity_poly.type
_entity_poly.pdbx_seq_one_letter_code
_entity_poly.pdbx_strand_id
1 'polypeptide(L)'
;MSTQQSGRPDPELFADLSYGLAIISSVIVAVSFIIGLLPIEALRPFGNIVYLALVTSAIGAFLGYAAQSDMRRQRNPDEDMLRRARQGLVINSLYLAALALLTIVLLIISSGIFQAVQV
;
A
#
# COMPACT_ATOMS: atom_id res chain seq x y z
N MET A 1 32.32 13.53 10.24
CA MET A 1 31.49 13.13 11.39
C MET A 1 30.25 14.01 11.41
N SER A 2 29.15 13.55 10.81
CA SER A 2 27.86 14.24 10.88
C SER A 2 27.27 14.00 12.26
N THR A 3 26.98 15.09 12.97
CA THR A 3 26.27 15.08 14.24
C THR A 3 24.85 14.57 14.01
N GLN A 4 24.59 13.31 14.36
CA GLN A 4 23.23 12.77 14.41
C GLN A 4 22.42 13.61 15.41
N GLN A 5 21.44 14.37 14.90
CA GLN A 5 20.35 14.89 15.74
C GLN A 5 19.56 13.68 16.24
N SER A 6 19.78 13.31 17.51
CA SER A 6 19.32 12.08 18.17
C SER A 6 17.81 12.00 18.45
N GLY A 7 16.97 12.36 17.49
CA GLY A 7 15.51 12.34 17.67
C GLY A 7 14.68 12.46 16.40
N ARG A 8 15.28 12.65 15.22
CA ARG A 8 14.56 12.55 13.96
C ARG A 8 14.70 11.13 13.40
N PRO A 9 13.60 10.47 13.04
CA PRO A 9 13.67 9.18 12.35
C PRO A 9 14.49 9.30 11.07
N ASP A 10 15.24 8.26 10.76
CA ASP A 10 16.09 8.21 9.56
C ASP A 10 15.21 8.12 8.30
N PRO A 11 15.22 9.13 7.41
CA PRO A 11 14.41 9.11 6.20
C PRO A 11 14.79 7.96 5.25
N GLU A 12 16.05 7.50 5.31
CA GLU A 12 16.53 6.38 4.51
C GLU A 12 15.82 5.08 4.91
N LEU A 13 15.76 4.83 6.21
CA LEU A 13 15.02 3.69 6.78
C LEU A 13 13.54 3.74 6.39
N PHE A 14 12.92 4.92 6.39
CA PHE A 14 11.52 5.07 6.00
C PHE A 14 11.28 4.80 4.52
N ALA A 15 12.21 5.18 3.64
CA ALA A 15 12.13 4.87 2.21
C ALA A 15 12.22 3.35 1.97
N ASP A 16 13.17 2.68 2.63
CA ASP A 16 13.33 1.23 2.51
C ASP A 16 12.13 0.47 3.10
N LEU A 17 11.60 0.90 4.25
CA LEU A 17 10.38 0.31 4.83
C LEU A 17 9.16 0.52 3.93
N SER A 18 9.00 1.71 3.33
CA SER A 18 7.91 1.98 2.38
C SER A 18 7.96 1.05 1.17
N TYR A 19 9.17 0.87 0.61
CA TYR A 19 9.39 -0.02 -0.53
C TYR A 19 9.19 -1.49 -0.15
N GLY A 20 9.70 -1.92 1.00
CA GLY A 20 9.50 -3.26 1.54
C GLY A 20 8.01 -3.58 1.76
N LEU A 21 7.25 -2.64 2.32
CA LEU A 21 5.80 -2.78 2.48
C LEU A 21 5.07 -2.85 1.13
N ALA A 22 5.52 -2.12 0.12
CA ALA A 22 4.95 -2.23 -1.23
C ALA A 22 5.15 -3.65 -1.82
N ILE A 23 6.32 -4.25 -1.61
CA ILE A 23 6.58 -5.65 -2.00
C ILE A 23 5.67 -6.61 -1.23
N ILE A 24 5.57 -6.46 0.09
CA ILE A 24 4.72 -7.31 0.93
C ILE A 24 3.26 -7.22 0.48
N SER A 25 2.75 -6.01 0.25
CA SER A 25 1.40 -5.80 -0.28
C SER A 25 1.21 -6.48 -1.64
N SER A 26 2.22 -6.42 -2.53
CA SER A 26 2.18 -7.08 -3.84
C SER A 26 2.07 -8.60 -3.71
N VAL A 27 2.84 -9.19 -2.78
CA VAL A 27 2.79 -10.63 -2.50
C VAL A 27 1.43 -11.02 -1.93
N ILE A 28 0.89 -10.24 -0.98
CA ILE A 28 -0.44 -10.49 -0.41
C ILE A 28 -1.50 -10.52 -1.52
N VAL A 29 -1.53 -9.50 -2.39
CA VAL A 29 -2.50 -9.42 -3.48
C VAL A 29 -2.33 -10.57 -4.46
N ALA A 30 -1.09 -10.93 -4.82
CA ALA A 30 -0.83 -12.06 -5.72
C ALA A 30 -1.31 -13.38 -5.13
N VAL A 31 -1.05 -13.63 -3.84
CA VAL A 31 -1.51 -14.84 -3.15
C VAL A 31 -3.04 -14.87 -3.05
N SER A 32 -3.67 -13.75 -2.68
CA SER A 32 -5.13 -13.64 -2.64
C SER A 32 -5.76 -13.89 -4.02
N PHE A 33 -5.13 -13.39 -5.09
CA PHE A 33 -5.59 -13.64 -6.46
C PHE A 33 -5.49 -15.13 -6.83
N ILE A 34 -4.35 -15.79 -6.57
CA ILE A 34 -4.17 -17.22 -6.83
C ILE A 34 -5.20 -18.04 -6.05
N ILE A 35 -5.41 -17.72 -4.78
CA ILE A 35 -6.42 -18.39 -3.94
C ILE A 35 -7.83 -18.20 -4.51
N GLY A 36 -8.16 -16.99 -4.98
CA GLY A 36 -9.45 -16.69 -5.58
C GLY A 36 -9.74 -17.42 -6.90
N LEU A 37 -8.69 -17.81 -7.64
CA LEU A 37 -8.82 -18.61 -8.86
C LEU A 37 -9.07 -20.10 -8.58
N LEU A 38 -8.68 -20.59 -7.41
CA LEU A 38 -8.87 -21.99 -7.06
C LEU A 38 -10.32 -22.22 -6.58
N PRO A 39 -11.07 -23.16 -7.19
CA PRO A 39 -12.45 -23.48 -6.77
C PRO A 39 -12.45 -24.35 -5.49
N ILE A 40 -11.63 -24.00 -4.51
CA ILE A 40 -11.46 -24.73 -3.26
C ILE A 40 -12.18 -23.94 -2.17
N GLU A 41 -13.37 -24.40 -1.77
CA GLU A 41 -14.18 -23.68 -0.76
C GLU A 41 -13.47 -23.52 0.60
N ALA A 42 -12.58 -24.45 0.94
CA ALA A 42 -11.77 -24.39 2.16
C ALA A 42 -10.84 -23.16 2.20
N LEU A 43 -10.53 -22.54 1.05
CA LEU A 43 -9.69 -21.35 0.98
C LEU A 43 -10.47 -20.04 0.97
N ARG A 44 -11.82 -20.06 0.98
CA ARG A 44 -12.65 -18.83 1.04
C ARG A 44 -12.32 -17.91 2.22
N PRO A 45 -12.02 -18.38 3.44
CA PRO A 45 -11.64 -17.49 4.55
C PRO A 45 -10.36 -16.68 4.27
N PHE A 46 -9.45 -17.22 3.46
CA PHE A 46 -8.22 -16.57 3.05
C PHE A 46 -8.46 -15.45 2.02
N GLY A 47 -9.66 -15.35 1.44
CA GLY A 47 -10.05 -14.22 0.58
C GLY A 47 -10.01 -12.87 1.30
N ASN A 48 -10.17 -12.86 2.63
CA ASN A 48 -10.09 -11.64 3.44
C ASN A 48 -8.65 -11.16 3.68
N ILE A 49 -7.64 -11.95 3.33
CA ILE A 49 -6.22 -11.57 3.51
C ILE A 49 -5.86 -10.37 2.63
N VAL A 50 -6.60 -10.13 1.55
CA VAL A 50 -6.42 -8.95 0.70
C VAL A 50 -6.56 -7.64 1.49
N TYR A 51 -7.34 -7.64 2.58
CA TYR A 51 -7.47 -6.47 3.46
C TYR A 51 -6.22 -6.19 4.30
N LEU A 52 -5.34 -7.17 4.53
CA LEU A 52 -4.01 -6.89 5.11
C LEU A 52 -3.20 -5.98 4.18
N ALA A 53 -3.33 -6.16 2.85
CA ALA A 53 -2.65 -5.30 1.89
C ALA A 53 -3.11 -3.84 2.00
N LEU A 54 -4.33 -3.57 2.47
CA LEU A 54 -4.81 -2.21 2.74
C LEU A 54 -3.98 -1.55 3.85
N VAL A 55 -3.83 -2.26 4.97
CA VAL A 55 -3.13 -1.73 6.16
C VAL A 55 -1.65 -1.56 5.85
N THR A 56 -1.01 -2.55 5.24
CA THR A 56 0.41 -2.47 4.88
C THR A 56 0.66 -1.37 3.86
N SER A 57 -0.23 -1.20 2.86
CA SER A 57 -0.12 -0.13 1.89
C SER A 57 -0.39 1.26 2.48
N ALA A 58 -1.30 1.39 3.45
CA ALA A 58 -1.54 2.66 4.14
C ALA A 58 -0.29 3.12 4.89
N ILE A 59 0.31 2.22 5.68
CA ILE A 59 1.55 2.48 6.41
C ILE A 59 2.69 2.77 5.42
N GLY A 60 2.83 1.95 4.38
CA GLY A 60 3.88 2.11 3.36
C GLY A 60 3.77 3.43 2.61
N ALA A 61 2.57 3.86 2.23
CA ALA A 61 2.35 5.16 1.58
C ALA A 61 2.72 6.31 2.51
N PHE A 62 2.32 6.25 3.78
CA PHE A 62 2.68 7.27 4.77
C PHE A 62 4.20 7.37 4.95
N LEU A 63 4.90 6.25 5.10
CA LEU A 63 6.36 6.21 5.25
C LEU A 63 7.07 6.75 4.00
N GLY A 64 6.59 6.39 2.80
CA GLY A 64 7.16 6.88 1.54
C GLY A 64 6.97 8.38 1.37
N TYR A 65 5.82 8.91 1.81
CA TYR A 65 5.56 10.34 1.80
C TYR A 65 6.46 11.09 2.79
N ALA A 66 6.58 10.58 4.02
CA ALA A 66 7.44 11.16 5.05
C ALA A 66 8.91 11.18 4.60
N ALA A 67 9.43 10.04 4.11
CA ALA A 67 10.79 9.93 3.57
C ALA A 67 11.04 10.92 2.43
N GLN A 68 10.12 11.00 1.47
CA GLN A 68 10.24 11.91 0.34
C GLN A 68 10.22 13.39 0.77
N SER A 69 9.35 13.75 1.71
CA SER A 69 9.27 15.11 2.26
C SER A 69 10.60 15.50 2.92
N ASP A 70 11.18 14.61 3.72
CA ASP A 70 12.40 14.90 4.47
C ASP A 70 13.65 14.88 3.58
N MET A 71 13.75 13.95 2.63
CA MET A 71 14.86 13.92 1.66
C MET A 71 14.89 15.16 0.76
N ARG A 72 13.73 15.66 0.30
CA ARG A 72 13.67 16.89 -0.51
C ARG A 72 14.14 18.15 0.22
N ARG A 73 14.18 18.12 1.56
CA ARG A 73 14.68 19.23 2.39
C ARG A 73 16.20 19.16 2.59
N GLN A 74 16.86 18.08 2.17
CA GLN A 74 18.31 17.94 2.25
C GLN A 74 18.99 18.66 1.09
N ARG A 75 20.20 19.17 1.34
CA ARG A 75 20.95 19.99 0.37
C ARG A 75 21.48 19.16 -0.80
N ASN A 76 21.81 17.90 -0.57
CA ASN A 76 22.24 16.91 -1.56
C ASN A 76 21.49 15.58 -1.29
N PRO A 77 20.27 15.42 -1.80
CA PRO A 77 19.52 14.19 -1.58
C PRO A 77 20.11 13.04 -2.40
N ASP A 78 20.14 11.85 -1.80
CA ASP A 78 20.45 10.62 -2.53
C ASP A 78 19.33 10.33 -3.55
N GLU A 79 19.67 10.36 -4.84
CA GLU A 79 18.71 10.15 -5.93
C GLU A 79 18.13 8.73 -5.93
N ASP A 80 18.91 7.71 -5.57
CA ASP A 80 18.45 6.33 -5.57
C ASP A 80 17.43 6.11 -4.46
N MET A 81 17.64 6.74 -3.31
CA MET A 81 16.69 6.69 -2.20
C MET A 81 15.42 7.47 -2.49
N LEU A 82 15.52 8.64 -3.12
CA LEU A 82 14.35 9.39 -3.59
C LEU A 82 13.52 8.58 -4.59
N ARG A 83 14.17 7.81 -5.47
CA ARG A 83 13.48 6.91 -6.40
C ARG A 83 12.75 5.79 -5.67
N ARG A 84 13.40 5.13 -4.70
CA ARG A 84 12.76 4.07 -3.88
C ARG A 84 11.57 4.60 -3.09
N ALA A 85 11.71 5.72 -2.40
CA ALA A 85 10.62 6.37 -1.66
C ALA A 85 9.45 6.70 -2.58
N ARG A 86 9.72 7.22 -3.79
CA ARG A 86 8.70 7.53 -4.79
C ARG A 86 8.00 6.28 -5.30
N GLN A 87 8.75 5.22 -5.62
CA GLN A 87 8.19 3.95 -6.08
C GLN A 87 7.31 3.32 -5.00
N GLY A 88 7.80 3.26 -3.75
CA GLY A 88 7.04 2.80 -2.59
C GLY A 88 5.74 3.59 -2.42
N LEU A 89 5.82 4.93 -2.45
CA LEU A 89 4.64 5.79 -2.38
C LEU A 89 3.62 5.49 -3.48
N VAL A 90 4.07 5.43 -4.74
CA VAL A 90 3.19 5.21 -5.91
C VAL A 90 2.52 3.84 -5.82
N ILE A 91 3.29 2.77 -5.59
CA ILE A 91 2.75 1.40 -5.54
C ILE A 91 1.76 1.26 -4.39
N ASN A 92 2.13 1.71 -3.18
CA ASN A 92 1.23 1.67 -2.04
C ASN A 92 -0.04 2.48 -2.27
N SER A 93 0.07 3.66 -2.89
CA SER A 93 -1.09 4.51 -3.22
C SER A 93 -1.99 3.89 -4.28
N LEU A 94 -1.42 3.19 -5.28
CA LEU A 94 -2.19 2.43 -6.27
C LEU A 94 -2.98 1.30 -5.61
N TYR A 95 -2.39 0.58 -4.65
CA TYR A 95 -3.13 -0.44 -3.90
C TYR A 95 -4.25 0.16 -3.06
N LEU A 96 -4.02 1.28 -2.38
CA LEU A 96 -5.06 1.99 -1.64
C LEU A 96 -6.21 2.41 -2.56
N ALA A 97 -5.90 2.98 -3.73
CA ALA A 97 -6.91 3.39 -4.71
C ALA A 97 -7.71 2.18 -5.25
N ALA A 98 -7.03 1.09 -5.59
CA ALA A 98 -7.66 -0.14 -6.09
C ALA A 98 -8.58 -0.77 -5.03
N LEU A 99 -8.15 -0.82 -3.77
CA LEU A 99 -8.95 -1.38 -2.68
C LEU A 99 -10.10 -0.46 -2.28
N ALA A 100 -9.92 0.86 -2.34
CA ALA A 100 -11.02 1.82 -2.15
C ALA A 100 -12.08 1.65 -3.24
N LEU A 101 -11.65 1.52 -4.51
CA LEU A 101 -12.56 1.27 -5.63
C LEU A 101 -13.30 -0.06 -5.46
N LEU A 102 -12.60 -1.13 -5.10
CA LEU A 102 -13.21 -2.44 -4.80
C LEU A 102 -14.26 -2.33 -3.69
N THR A 103 -13.94 -1.62 -2.60
CA THR A 103 -14.85 -1.41 -1.48
C THR A 103 -16.11 -0.65 -1.92
N ILE A 104 -15.96 0.41 -2.71
CA ILE A 104 -17.10 1.17 -3.26
C ILE A 104 -17.97 0.29 -4.15
N VAL A 105 -17.37 -0.50 -5.04
CA VAL A 105 -18.10 -1.43 -5.91
C VAL A 105 -18.89 -2.44 -5.09
N LEU A 106 -18.27 -3.06 -4.08
CA LEU A 106 -18.95 -4.00 -3.18
C LEU A 106 -20.12 -3.35 -2.44
N LEU A 107 -19.95 -2.11 -1.95
CA LEU A 107 -21.02 -1.35 -1.29
C LEU A 107 -22.18 -1.03 -2.24
N ILE A 108 -21.91 -0.65 -3.48
CA ILE A 108 -22.95 -0.39 -4.50
C ILE A 108 -23.75 -1.67 -4.79
N ILE A 109 -23.06 -2.80 -4.93
CA ILE A 109 -23.71 -4.10 -5.16
C ILE A 109 -24.54 -4.51 -3.94
N SER A 110 -23.99 -4.39 -2.72
CA SER A 110 -24.66 -4.83 -1.49
C SER A 110 -25.81 -3.93 -1.05
N SER A 111 -25.76 -2.63 -1.38
CA SER A 111 -26.81 -1.66 -1.00
C SER A 111 -28.10 -1.79 -1.81
N GLY A 112 -28.16 -2.70 -2.79
CA GLY A 112 -29.39 -2.93 -3.57
C GLY A 112 -29.77 -1.76 -4.49
N ILE A 113 -28.90 -0.76 -4.67
CA ILE A 113 -29.11 0.34 -5.65
C ILE A 113 -29.38 -0.24 -7.05
N PHE A 114 -28.76 -1.37 -7.38
CA PHE A 114 -28.98 -2.07 -8.64
C PHE A 114 -30.38 -2.70 -8.78
N GLN A 115 -31.06 -3.02 -7.68
CA GLN A 115 -32.45 -3.53 -7.70
C GLN A 115 -33.47 -2.39 -7.82
N ALA A 116 -33.18 -1.20 -7.28
CA ALA A 116 -34.06 -0.04 -7.36
C ALA A 116 -34.10 0.63 -8.74
N VAL A 117 -33.10 0.41 -9.60
CA VAL A 117 -33.02 0.96 -10.97
C VAL A 117 -33.75 0.09 -12.00
N GLN A 118 -34.15 -1.14 -11.63
CA GLN A 118 -34.88 -2.07 -12.51
C GLN A 118 -36.40 -2.12 -12.28
N VAL A 119 -36.96 -1.17 -11.51
CA VAL A 119 -38.42 -1.02 -11.30
C VAL A 119 -38.94 0.20 -12.05
#